data_AF-A0A3G2TCW2-F1
#
_entry.id   AF-A0A3G2TCW2-F1
#
_cell.length_a   1.000
_cell.length_b   1.000
_cell.length_c   1.000
_cell.angle_alpha   90.00
_cell.angle_beta   90.00
_cell.angle_gamma   90.00
#
_symmetry.space_group_name_H-M   'P 1'
#
loop_
_entity.id
_entity.type
_entity.pdbx_description
1 polymer ?
#
loop_
_entity_poly.entity_id
_entity_poly.type
_entity_poly.pdbx_seq_one_letter_code
_entity_poly.pdbx_strand_id
1 'polypeptide(L)'
;MGRQEERERKIQFLEKITDGIMWWIGSIPSLIVHSLVFLTAFLLPVFGVVTVDKMLLVLTTVLSLEAIYLAIFIQMSVNRSQVHIDDIREDIEEIQDDIEEISEDIEEISEDIDDIQEDIEDIAEDEDEEDHSERAKNVMLKSNVSSNKNDIKALREVIERLQTELEGLKNENDSLRDNPEVR
;
A
#
# COMPACT_ATOMS: atom_id res chain seq x y z
N MET A 1 26.42 -17.83 15.43
CA MET A 1 25.62 -16.64 15.71
C MET A 1 26.31 -15.34 15.29
N GLY A 2 27.52 -14.98 15.74
CA GLY A 2 28.08 -13.64 15.44
C GLY A 2 28.39 -13.25 13.97
N ARG A 3 28.62 -14.19 13.04
CA ARG A 3 29.01 -13.85 11.64
C ARG A 3 27.84 -13.50 10.71
N GLN A 4 26.63 -13.98 11.00
CA GLN A 4 25.43 -13.66 10.21
C GLN A 4 24.89 -12.28 10.60
N GLU A 5 24.74 -12.03 11.90
CA GLU A 5 24.34 -10.72 12.44
C GLU A 5 25.29 -9.58 12.02
N GLU A 6 26.61 -9.82 11.97
CA GLU A 6 27.57 -8.81 11.51
C GLU A 6 27.44 -8.51 10.00
N ARG A 7 27.07 -9.52 9.20
CA ARG A 7 26.83 -9.35 7.76
C ARG A 7 25.52 -8.59 7.51
N GLU A 8 24.45 -8.93 8.21
CA GLU A 8 23.16 -8.25 8.13
C GLU A 8 23.27 -6.78 8.52
N ARG A 9 23.96 -6.46 9.62
CA ARG A 9 24.22 -5.06 10.02
C ARG A 9 24.98 -4.27 8.95
N LYS A 10 25.95 -4.90 8.28
CA LYS A 10 26.71 -4.25 7.19
C LYS A 10 25.83 -4.00 5.97
N ILE A 11 24.96 -4.95 5.61
CA ILE A 11 24.02 -4.81 4.49
C ILE A 11 23.03 -3.67 4.79
N GLN A 12 22.39 -3.68 5.96
CA GLN A 12 21.45 -2.64 6.37
C GLN A 12 22.09 -1.25 6.42
N PHE A 13 23.36 -1.16 6.82
CA PHE A 13 24.10 0.10 6.81
C PHE A 13 24.36 0.59 5.39
N LEU A 14 24.75 -0.29 4.48
CA LEU A 14 24.95 0.04 3.06
C LEU A 14 23.64 0.48 2.40
N GLU A 15 22.52 -0.16 2.72
CA GLU A 15 21.18 0.22 2.26
C GLU A 15 20.81 1.63 2.73
N LYS A 16 20.97 1.92 4.04
CA LYS A 16 20.69 3.25 4.59
C LYS A 16 21.53 4.36 3.97
N ILE A 17 22.80 4.10 3.68
CA ILE A 17 23.66 5.05 2.98
C ILE A 17 23.14 5.28 1.56
N THR A 18 22.81 4.20 0.86
CA THR A 18 22.32 4.25 -0.52
C THR A 18 21.02 5.05 -0.61
N ASP A 19 20.07 4.79 0.30
CA ASP A 19 18.80 5.50 0.38
C ASP A 19 19.00 6.99 0.72
N GLY A 20 19.93 7.31 1.63
CA GLY A 20 20.28 8.69 1.95
C GLY A 20 20.86 9.46 0.77
N ILE A 21 21.71 8.80 -0.04
CA ILE A 21 22.28 9.39 -1.26
C ILE A 21 21.19 9.60 -2.31
N MET A 22 20.31 8.63 -2.53
CA MET A 22 19.20 8.74 -3.49
C MET A 22 18.24 9.88 -3.13
N TRP A 23 17.89 10.02 -1.84
CA TRP A 23 17.04 11.11 -1.37
C TRP A 23 17.69 12.48 -1.57
N TRP A 24 18.98 12.61 -1.27
CA TRP A 24 19.69 13.87 -1.48
C TRP A 24 19.80 14.22 -2.96
N ILE A 25 20.17 13.26 -3.81
CA ILE A 25 20.46 13.54 -5.22
C ILE A 25 19.20 13.92 -6.02
N GLY A 26 18.04 13.33 -5.66
CA GLY A 26 16.74 13.66 -6.24
C GLY A 26 16.10 14.95 -5.69
N SER A 27 16.77 15.69 -4.80
CA SER A 27 16.19 16.85 -4.11
C SER A 27 16.50 18.20 -4.78
N ILE A 28 15.63 19.19 -4.54
CA ILE A 28 15.84 20.58 -5.00
C ILE A 28 17.19 21.18 -4.51
N PRO A 29 17.64 20.97 -3.26
CA PRO A 29 18.97 21.39 -2.82
C PRO A 29 20.12 20.83 -3.66
N SER A 30 20.04 19.57 -4.11
CA SER A 30 21.05 18.98 -5.01
C SER A 30 21.13 19.73 -6.33
N LEU A 31 19.98 20.07 -6.94
CA LEU A 31 19.92 20.87 -8.17
C LEU A 31 20.64 22.22 -8.01
N ILE A 32 20.46 22.90 -6.88
CA ILE A 32 21.11 24.18 -6.58
C ILE A 32 22.63 24.01 -6.48
N VAL A 33 23.09 22.97 -5.75
CA VAL A 33 24.52 22.68 -5.59
C VAL A 33 25.18 22.37 -6.95
N HIS A 34 24.59 21.49 -7.75
CA HIS A 34 25.12 21.15 -9.09
C HIS A 34 25.14 22.37 -10.02
N SER A 35 24.10 23.21 -9.98
CA SER A 35 24.04 24.46 -10.75
C SER A 35 25.16 25.43 -10.38
N LEU A 36 25.47 25.55 -9.08
CA LEU A 36 26.55 26.40 -8.58
C LEU A 36 27.93 25.86 -8.99
N VAL A 37 28.16 24.55 -8.88
CA VAL A 37 29.40 23.88 -9.30
C VAL A 37 29.64 24.10 -10.79
N PHE A 38 28.60 23.95 -11.61
CA PHE A 38 28.67 24.18 -13.06
C PHE A 38 29.05 25.62 -13.37
N LEU A 39 28.35 26.59 -12.78
CA LEU A 39 28.65 28.01 -12.95
C LEU A 39 30.10 28.33 -12.57
N THR A 40 30.57 27.78 -11.46
CA THR A 40 31.96 27.96 -10.99
C THR A 40 32.97 27.37 -11.97
N ALA A 41 32.70 26.18 -12.52
CA ALA A 41 33.56 25.55 -13.51
C ALA A 41 33.72 26.40 -14.78
N PHE A 42 32.64 27.06 -15.23
CA PHE A 42 32.68 27.98 -16.38
C PHE A 42 33.35 29.33 -16.09
N LEU A 43 33.40 29.76 -14.83
CA LEU A 43 34.11 30.98 -14.42
C LEU A 43 35.63 30.78 -14.34
N LEU A 44 36.13 29.59 -14.00
CA LEU A 44 37.57 29.33 -13.83
C LEU A 44 38.43 29.68 -15.07
N PRO A 45 38.01 29.38 -16.32
CA PRO A 45 38.74 29.80 -17.52
C PRO A 45 38.71 31.31 -17.76
N VAL A 46 37.64 32.00 -17.37
CA VAL A 46 37.51 33.46 -17.52
C VAL A 46 38.58 34.18 -16.69
N PHE A 47 38.92 33.64 -15.52
CA PHE A 47 39.99 34.16 -14.67
C PHE A 47 41.40 33.65 -15.05
N GLY A 48 41.52 32.87 -16.14
CA GLY A 48 42.81 32.37 -16.64
C GLY A 48 43.45 31.26 -15.80
N VAL A 49 42.73 30.68 -14.84
CA VAL A 49 43.25 29.62 -13.94
C VAL A 49 43.41 28.29 -14.69
N VAL A 50 42.50 27.99 -15.62
CA VAL A 50 42.47 26.75 -16.41
C VAL A 50 42.15 27.08 -17.88
N THR A 51 42.72 26.34 -18.84
CA THR A 51 42.35 26.48 -20.26
C THR A 51 40.97 25.88 -20.53
N VAL A 52 40.22 26.43 -21.50
CA VAL A 52 38.87 25.96 -21.85
C VAL A 52 38.87 24.46 -22.17
N ASP A 53 39.85 23.96 -22.94
CA ASP A 53 39.92 22.54 -23.32
C ASP A 53 40.10 21.60 -22.11
N LYS A 54 40.94 22.00 -21.14
CA LYS A 54 41.15 21.21 -19.92
C LYS A 54 39.92 21.23 -19.02
N MET A 55 39.28 22.39 -18.91
CA MET A 55 38.03 22.54 -18.16
C MET A 55 36.94 21.65 -18.76
N LEU A 56 36.73 21.69 -20.08
CA LEU A 56 35.74 20.85 -20.77
C LEU A 56 36.04 19.36 -20.59
N LEU A 57 37.30 18.95 -20.72
CA LEU A 57 37.69 17.55 -20.50
C LEU A 57 37.36 17.08 -19.08
N VAL A 58 37.68 17.86 -18.06
CA VAL A 58 37.38 17.52 -16.65
C VAL A 58 35.88 17.57 -16.38
N LEU A 59 35.19 18.59 -16.87
CA LEU A 59 33.75 18.74 -16.65
C LEU A 59 32.97 17.60 -17.31
N THR A 60 33.25 17.30 -18.58
CA THR A 60 32.59 16.19 -19.29
C THR A 60 32.91 14.83 -18.67
N THR A 61 34.12 14.60 -18.18
CA THR A 61 34.45 13.33 -17.49
C THR A 61 33.69 13.19 -16.17
N VAL A 62 33.61 14.26 -15.36
CA VAL A 62 32.82 14.27 -14.13
C VAL A 62 31.33 14.09 -14.43
N LEU A 63 30.76 14.83 -15.38
CA LEU A 63 29.36 14.69 -15.78
C LEU A 63 29.05 13.29 -16.33
N SER A 64 29.99 12.68 -17.07
CA SER A 64 29.80 11.33 -17.59
C SER A 64 29.77 10.29 -16.46
N LEU A 65 30.61 10.46 -15.43
CA LEU A 65 30.56 9.62 -14.23
C LEU A 65 29.25 9.85 -13.47
N GLU A 66 28.86 11.09 -13.26
CA GLU A 66 27.60 11.45 -12.58
C GLU A 66 26.39 10.83 -13.29
N ALA A 67 26.33 10.90 -14.61
CA ALA A 67 25.26 10.29 -15.42
C ALA A 67 25.18 8.76 -15.23
N ILE A 68 26.32 8.07 -15.18
CA ILE A 68 26.35 6.62 -14.92
C ILE A 68 25.85 6.31 -13.51
N TYR A 69 26.29 7.07 -12.50
CA TYR A 69 25.83 6.86 -11.12
C TYR A 69 24.33 7.13 -10.97
N LEU A 70 23.81 8.22 -11.55
CA LEU A 70 22.39 8.54 -11.54
C LEU A 70 21.56 7.44 -12.23
N ALA A 71 22.01 6.93 -13.37
CA ALA A 71 21.33 5.83 -14.07
C ALA A 71 21.26 4.56 -13.21
N ILE A 72 22.34 4.21 -12.52
CA ILE A 72 22.36 3.05 -11.61
C ILE A 72 21.41 3.27 -10.43
N PHE A 73 21.39 4.47 -9.84
CA PHE A 73 20.47 4.78 -8.73
C PHE A 73 19.01 4.73 -9.17
N ILE A 74 18.68 5.28 -10.34
CA ILE A 74 17.34 5.20 -10.90
C ILE A 74 16.95 3.73 -11.11
N GLN A 75 17.82 2.93 -11.73
CA GLN A 75 17.54 1.51 -11.93
C GLN A 75 17.36 0.75 -10.61
N MET A 76 18.16 1.04 -9.59
CA MET A 76 18.06 0.42 -8.28
C MET A 76 16.76 0.81 -7.56
N SER A 77 16.38 2.09 -7.64
CA SER A 77 15.11 2.61 -7.12
C SER A 77 13.93 1.93 -7.81
N VAL A 78 13.97 1.81 -9.14
CA VAL A 78 12.94 1.12 -9.93
C VAL A 78 12.83 -0.36 -9.57
N ASN A 79 13.95 -1.09 -9.52
CA ASN A 79 13.96 -2.50 -9.14
C ASN A 79 13.40 -2.72 -7.73
N ARG A 80 13.69 -1.80 -6.79
CA ARG A 80 13.17 -1.86 -5.42
C ARG A 80 11.67 -1.58 -5.39
N SER A 81 11.20 -0.57 -6.11
CA SER A 81 9.76 -0.30 -6.26
C SER A 81 9.02 -1.49 -6.86
N GLN A 82 9.63 -2.23 -7.79
CA GLN A 82 9.01 -3.43 -8.36
C GLN A 82 8.82 -4.53 -7.31
N VAL A 83 9.80 -4.77 -6.44
CA VAL A 83 9.65 -5.72 -5.32
C VAL A 83 8.52 -5.28 -4.40
N HIS A 84 8.44 -3.98 -4.06
CA HIS A 84 7.35 -3.47 -3.24
C HIS A 84 5.97 -3.59 -3.90
N ILE A 85 5.88 -3.43 -5.22
CA ILE A 85 4.66 -3.66 -6.01
C ILE A 85 4.22 -5.12 -5.94
N ASP A 86 5.18 -6.05 -5.99
CA ASP A 86 4.91 -7.49 -5.86
C ASP A 86 4.46 -7.84 -4.43
N ASP A 87 5.08 -7.27 -3.39
CA ASP A 87 4.66 -7.45 -2.00
C ASP A 87 3.21 -6.96 -1.78
N ILE A 88 2.88 -5.76 -2.27
CA ILE A 88 1.52 -5.20 -2.19
C ILE A 88 0.50 -6.10 -2.91
N ARG A 89 0.90 -6.80 -3.98
CA ARG A 89 0.02 -7.73 -4.68
C ARG A 89 -0.35 -8.91 -3.79
N GLU A 90 0.65 -9.50 -3.12
CA GLU A 90 0.43 -10.61 -2.19
C GLU A 90 -0.51 -10.17 -1.06
N ASP A 91 -0.28 -8.98 -0.48
CA ASP A 91 -1.17 -8.41 0.53
C ASP A 91 -2.61 -8.21 0.01
N ILE A 92 -2.79 -7.73 -1.24
CA ILE A 92 -4.12 -7.57 -1.85
C ILE A 92 -4.80 -8.93 -2.06
N GLU A 93 -4.05 -9.95 -2.47
CA GLU A 93 -4.58 -11.31 -2.63
C GLU A 93 -5.00 -11.91 -1.27
N GLU A 94 -4.20 -11.75 -0.21
CA GLU A 94 -4.56 -12.19 1.15
C GLU A 94 -5.83 -11.48 1.66
N ILE A 95 -5.94 -10.16 1.50
CA ILE A 95 -7.15 -9.43 1.92
C ILE A 95 -8.38 -9.85 1.10
N GLN A 96 -8.22 -10.23 -0.17
CA GLN A 96 -9.34 -10.74 -0.97
C GLN A 96 -9.89 -12.04 -0.39
N ASP A 97 -9.00 -12.98 -0.02
CA ASP A 97 -9.37 -14.24 0.59
C ASP A 97 -10.07 -14.01 1.95
N ASP A 98 -9.54 -13.12 2.80
CA ASP A 98 -10.17 -12.76 4.09
C ASP A 98 -11.58 -12.19 3.91
N ILE A 99 -11.81 -11.37 2.88
CA ILE A 99 -13.13 -10.79 2.62
C ILE A 99 -14.11 -11.85 2.09
N GLU A 100 -13.65 -12.84 1.34
CA GLU A 100 -14.47 -13.97 0.91
C GLU A 100 -14.93 -14.79 2.12
N GLU A 101 -14.02 -15.10 3.07
CA GLU A 101 -14.37 -15.79 4.32
C GLU A 101 -15.39 -14.99 5.14
N ILE A 102 -15.18 -13.68 5.33
CA ILE A 102 -16.15 -12.83 6.05
C ILE A 102 -17.50 -12.79 5.32
N SER A 103 -17.50 -12.82 3.99
CA SER A 103 -18.75 -12.86 3.22
C SER A 103 -19.54 -14.14 3.46
N GLU A 104 -18.86 -15.29 3.55
CA GLU A 104 -19.48 -16.58 3.90
C GLU A 104 -20.05 -16.54 5.33
N ASP A 105 -19.28 -16.04 6.30
CA ASP A 105 -19.73 -15.90 7.70
C ASP A 105 -20.99 -15.03 7.81
N ILE A 106 -21.06 -13.94 7.04
CA ILE A 106 -22.24 -13.05 7.02
C ILE A 106 -23.44 -13.72 6.34
N GLU A 107 -23.21 -14.65 5.42
CA GLU A 107 -24.27 -15.45 4.84
C GLU A 107 -24.87 -16.40 5.87
N GLU A 108 -24.01 -17.15 6.59
CA GLU A 108 -24.43 -18.05 7.68
C GLU A 108 -25.17 -17.30 8.80
N ILE A 109 -24.64 -16.16 9.28
CA ILE A 109 -25.31 -15.36 10.31
C ILE A 109 -26.67 -14.83 9.84
N SER A 110 -26.83 -14.56 8.54
CA SER A 110 -28.11 -14.11 7.99
C SER A 110 -29.15 -15.24 7.98
N GLU A 111 -28.74 -16.47 7.69
CA GLU A 111 -29.62 -17.65 7.79
C GLU A 111 -30.03 -17.87 9.25
N ASP A 112 -29.08 -17.84 10.18
CA ASP A 112 -29.34 -17.97 11.62
C ASP A 112 -30.34 -16.92 12.14
N ILE A 113 -30.25 -15.67 11.66
CA ILE A 113 -31.18 -14.59 12.04
C ILE A 113 -32.58 -14.85 11.50
N ASP A 114 -32.70 -15.41 10.30
CA ASP A 114 -34.00 -15.74 9.70
C ASP A 114 -34.66 -16.91 10.44
N ASP A 115 -33.89 -17.94 10.80
CA ASP A 115 -34.36 -19.06 11.63
C ASP A 115 -34.81 -18.59 13.02
N ILE A 116 -34.03 -17.73 13.70
CA ILE A 116 -34.44 -17.13 14.98
C ILE A 116 -35.72 -16.29 14.82
N GLN A 117 -35.91 -15.63 13.66
CA GLN A 117 -37.12 -14.87 13.40
C GLN A 117 -38.35 -15.79 13.31
N GLU A 118 -38.23 -16.94 12.65
CA GLU A 118 -39.28 -17.97 12.58
C GLU A 118 -39.58 -18.54 13.97
N ASP A 119 -38.55 -18.92 14.74
CA ASP A 119 -38.70 -19.43 16.11
C ASP A 119 -39.46 -18.44 17.03
N ILE A 120 -39.19 -17.14 16.92
CA ILE A 120 -39.89 -16.10 17.69
C ILE A 120 -41.37 -15.99 17.29
N GLU A 121 -41.68 -16.19 16.01
CA GLU A 121 -43.04 -16.17 15.48
C GLU A 121 -43.83 -17.40 15.95
N ASP A 122 -43.24 -18.59 15.88
CA ASP A 122 -43.84 -19.83 16.37
C ASP A 122 -44.14 -19.77 17.88
N ILE A 123 -43.19 -19.29 18.70
CA ILE A 123 -43.41 -19.10 20.15
C ILE A 123 -44.55 -18.10 20.39
N ALA A 124 -44.66 -17.05 19.57
CA ALA A 124 -45.73 -16.06 19.72
C ALA A 124 -47.12 -16.61 19.36
N GLU A 125 -47.20 -17.64 18.51
CA GLU A 125 -48.46 -18.32 18.16
C GLU A 125 -48.89 -19.34 19.23
N ASP A 126 -47.94 -19.97 19.93
CA ASP A 126 -48.19 -20.99 20.96
C ASP A 126 -48.44 -20.41 22.38
N GLU A 127 -48.12 -19.14 22.64
CA GLU A 127 -48.31 -18.49 23.95
C GLU A 127 -49.77 -18.00 24.18
N ASP A 128 -50.38 -18.43 25.30
CA ASP A 128 -51.69 -17.94 25.76
C ASP A 128 -51.62 -16.42 26.10
N GLU A 129 -52.57 -15.62 25.59
CA GLU A 129 -52.59 -14.14 25.64
C GLU A 129 -52.51 -13.48 27.04
N GLU A 130 -52.51 -14.24 28.13
CA GLU A 130 -52.63 -13.75 29.51
C GLU A 130 -51.30 -13.38 30.20
N ASP A 131 -50.13 -13.83 29.71
CA ASP A 131 -48.83 -13.44 30.29
C ASP A 131 -48.23 -12.21 29.60
N HIS A 132 -48.61 -11.03 30.08
CA HIS A 132 -48.07 -9.75 29.61
C HIS A 132 -46.53 -9.64 29.73
N SER A 133 -45.87 -10.42 30.59
CA SER A 133 -44.41 -10.39 30.74
C SER A 133 -43.70 -11.12 29.60
N GLU A 134 -44.27 -12.18 29.06
CA GLU A 134 -43.66 -12.96 27.96
C GLU A 134 -43.86 -12.25 26.62
N ARG A 135 -45.05 -11.69 26.39
CA ARG A 135 -45.33 -10.84 25.23
C ARG A 135 -44.38 -9.64 25.12
N ALA A 136 -44.01 -9.02 26.25
CA ALA A 136 -43.06 -7.93 26.26
C ALA A 136 -41.64 -8.37 25.85
N LYS A 137 -41.21 -9.58 26.25
CA LYS A 137 -39.91 -10.15 25.84
C LYS A 137 -39.92 -10.50 24.35
N ASN A 138 -40.97 -11.14 23.86
CA ASN A 138 -41.09 -11.52 22.45
C ASN A 138 -41.03 -10.29 21.52
N VAL A 139 -41.75 -9.20 21.87
CA VAL A 139 -41.67 -7.94 21.12
C VAL A 139 -40.26 -7.33 21.13
N MET A 140 -39.55 -7.37 22.27
CA MET A 140 -38.16 -6.89 22.33
C MET A 140 -37.21 -7.77 21.49
N LEU A 141 -37.36 -9.10 21.56
CA LEU A 141 -36.57 -10.04 20.76
C LEU A 141 -36.79 -9.80 19.28
N LYS A 142 -38.05 -9.71 18.83
CA LYS A 142 -38.40 -9.39 17.44
C LYS A 142 -37.80 -8.07 16.98
N SER A 143 -37.80 -7.05 17.85
CA SER A 143 -37.15 -5.77 17.56
C SER A 143 -35.63 -5.89 17.41
N ASN A 144 -34.97 -6.68 18.27
CA ASN A 144 -33.52 -6.89 18.20
C ASN A 144 -33.13 -7.68 16.96
N VAL A 145 -33.86 -8.76 16.62
CA VAL A 145 -33.63 -9.56 15.42
C VAL A 145 -33.85 -8.72 14.16
N SER A 146 -34.91 -7.91 14.12
CA SER A 146 -35.12 -6.96 13.03
C SER A 146 -33.98 -5.93 12.90
N SER A 147 -33.44 -5.45 14.02
CA SER A 147 -32.26 -4.57 14.02
C SER A 147 -31.03 -5.27 13.45
N ASN A 148 -30.70 -6.46 13.97
CA ASN A 148 -29.54 -7.24 13.54
C ASN A 148 -29.61 -7.60 12.05
N LYS A 149 -30.80 -7.92 11.53
CA LYS A 149 -31.03 -8.16 10.10
C LYS A 149 -30.68 -6.93 9.24
N ASN A 150 -31.03 -5.73 9.70
CA ASN A 150 -30.66 -4.50 9.02
C ASN A 150 -29.15 -4.23 9.08
N ASP A 151 -28.52 -4.51 10.22
CA ASP A 151 -27.07 -4.35 10.40
C ASP A 151 -26.30 -5.33 9.50
N ILE A 152 -26.72 -6.59 9.41
CA ILE A 152 -26.15 -7.59 8.50
C ILE A 152 -26.28 -7.17 7.04
N LYS A 153 -27.44 -6.63 6.64
CA LYS A 153 -27.61 -6.08 5.30
C LYS A 153 -26.63 -4.94 5.03
N ALA A 154 -26.44 -4.03 6.00
CA ALA A 154 -25.48 -2.94 5.86
C ALA A 154 -24.04 -3.46 5.76
N LEU A 155 -23.68 -4.50 6.51
CA LEU A 155 -22.37 -5.14 6.43
C LEU A 155 -22.13 -5.79 5.05
N ARG A 156 -23.13 -6.46 4.47
CA ARG A 156 -23.06 -6.99 3.09
C ARG A 156 -22.76 -5.89 2.07
N GLU A 157 -23.43 -4.75 2.17
CA GLU A 157 -23.17 -3.59 1.29
C GLU A 157 -21.74 -3.04 1.46
N VAL A 158 -21.20 -3.06 2.68
CA VAL A 158 -19.81 -2.66 2.94
C VAL A 158 -18.81 -3.65 2.33
N ILE A 159 -19.07 -4.96 2.45
CA ILE A 159 -18.22 -6.01 1.84
C ILE A 159 -18.18 -5.87 0.33
N GLU A 160 -19.33 -5.71 -0.33
CA GLU A 160 -19.42 -5.54 -1.78
C GLU A 160 -18.59 -4.32 -2.25
N ARG A 161 -18.65 -3.24 -1.47
CA ARG A 161 -17.84 -2.05 -1.73
C ARG A 161 -16.34 -2.31 -1.56
N LEU A 162 -15.94 -3.02 -0.50
CA LEU A 162 -14.52 -3.36 -0.28
C LEU A 162 -13.98 -4.28 -1.37
N GLN A 163 -14.76 -5.27 -1.81
CA GLN A 163 -14.41 -6.14 -2.95
C GLN A 163 -14.16 -5.32 -4.21
N THR A 164 -15.05 -4.38 -4.52
CA THR A 164 -14.92 -3.49 -5.68
C THR A 164 -13.65 -2.62 -5.57
N GLU A 165 -13.35 -2.09 -4.39
CA GLU A 165 -12.18 -1.26 -4.14
C GLU A 165 -10.88 -2.07 -4.27
N LEU A 166 -10.84 -3.29 -3.74
CA LEU A 166 -9.69 -4.20 -3.90
C LEU A 166 -9.47 -4.63 -5.34
N GLU A 167 -10.54 -4.90 -6.10
CA GLU A 167 -10.42 -5.20 -7.52
C GLU A 167 -9.84 -4.01 -8.29
N GLY A 168 -10.24 -2.79 -7.93
CA GLY A 168 -9.63 -1.55 -8.42
C GLY A 168 -8.13 -1.46 -8.14
N LEU A 169 -7.74 -1.68 -6.88
CA LEU A 169 -6.34 -1.65 -6.44
C LEU A 169 -5.50 -2.74 -7.12
N LYS A 170 -6.05 -3.95 -7.27
CA LYS A 170 -5.40 -5.06 -7.97
C LYS A 170 -5.09 -4.70 -9.42
N ASN A 171 -6.07 -4.14 -10.13
CA ASN A 171 -5.90 -3.70 -11.52
C ASN A 171 -4.88 -2.56 -11.65
N GLU A 172 -4.87 -1.60 -10.72
CA GLU A 172 -3.86 -0.54 -10.68
C GLU A 172 -2.46 -1.11 -10.45
N ASN A 173 -2.33 -2.03 -9.49
CA ASN A 173 -1.05 -2.68 -9.17
C ASN A 173 -0.50 -3.51 -10.34
N ASP A 174 -1.37 -4.27 -11.02
CA ASP A 174 -1.01 -5.01 -12.24
C ASP A 174 -0.54 -4.07 -13.35
N SER A 175 -1.19 -2.91 -13.50
CA SER A 175 -0.82 -1.89 -14.48
C SER A 175 0.54 -1.26 -14.17
N LEU A 176 0.87 -1.04 -12.89
CA LEU A 176 2.16 -0.51 -12.46
C LEU A 176 3.30 -1.50 -12.74
N ARG A 177 3.07 -2.80 -12.51
CA ARG A 177 4.03 -3.87 -12.78
C ARG A 177 4.33 -4.06 -14.26
N ASP A 178 3.29 -4.04 -15.10
CA ASP A 178 3.42 -4.29 -16.53
C ASP A 178 3.76 -3.03 -17.34
N ASN A 179 3.97 -1.88 -16.68
CA ASN A 179 4.34 -0.63 -17.34
C ASN A 179 5.71 -0.74 -18.04
N PRO A 180 5.77 -0.66 -19.39
CA PRO A 180 7.01 -0.78 -20.13
C PRO A 180 8.00 0.38 -19.91
N GLU A 181 7.58 1.49 -19.30
CA GLU A 181 8.50 2.58 -18.92
C GLU A 181 9.30 2.29 -17.64
N VAL A 182 8.94 1.23 -16.91
CA VAL A 182 9.58 0.78 -15.67
C VAL A 182 10.59 -0.36 -15.95
N ARG A 183 10.65 -0.88 -17.18
CA ARG A 183 11.43 -2.07 -17.56
C ARG A 183 12.72 -1.78 -18.32
#